data_AF-F4GBL7-F1
#
_entry.id   AF-F4GBL7-F1
#
_cell.length_a   1.000
_cell.length_b   1.000
_cell.length_c   1.000
_cell.angle_alpha   90.00
_cell.angle_beta   90.00
_cell.angle_gamma   90.00
#
_symmetry.space_group_name_H-M   'P 1'
#
loop_
_entity.id
_entity.type
_entity.pdbx_description
1 polymer ?
#
loop_
_entity_poly.entity_id
_entity_poly.type
_entity_poly.pdbx_seq_one_letter_code
_entity_poly.pdbx_strand_id
1 'polypeptide(L)'
;MSVTRTPPEQKWLLNERAVVTGELQALEDELGRLLARKAHLVNLLAALENVYSQVAPAVPEAPVLAVHGHTRYGGRGNCIKWVRKVLQEAYPAALDTAALTLAAEEAFGLVHATPAQRGKFRNNSLRTALRTLLAQGEAERLHDYKGVPHRAGVWRWVPPEPAYADVVAQAEHAREHAWP
;
A
#
# COMPACT_ATOMS: atom_id res chain seq x y z
N MET A 1 33.33 -55.00 -8.75
CA MET A 1 33.01 -54.11 -9.90
C MET A 1 33.86 -52.87 -9.78
N SER A 2 34.78 -52.62 -10.70
CA SER A 2 35.67 -51.45 -10.65
C SER A 2 34.87 -50.18 -10.98
N VAL A 3 34.89 -49.19 -10.09
CA VAL A 3 34.31 -47.87 -10.35
C VAL A 3 35.23 -47.14 -11.32
N THR A 4 34.80 -47.01 -12.58
CA THR A 4 35.54 -46.22 -13.59
C THR A 4 35.31 -44.73 -13.30
N ARG A 5 36.36 -43.98 -12.96
CA ARG A 5 36.24 -42.51 -12.77
C ARG A 5 35.84 -41.86 -14.09
N THR A 6 34.74 -41.10 -14.07
CA THR A 6 34.33 -40.25 -15.19
C THR A 6 35.46 -39.25 -15.50
N PRO A 7 35.92 -39.17 -16.76
CA PRO A 7 36.90 -38.18 -17.19
C PRO A 7 36.49 -36.75 -16.78
N PRO A 8 37.43 -35.89 -16.35
CA PRO A 8 37.14 -34.54 -15.87
C PRO A 8 36.29 -33.70 -16.84
N GLU A 9 36.53 -33.86 -18.14
CA GLU A 9 35.88 -33.10 -19.20
C GLU A 9 34.40 -33.48 -19.35
N GLN A 10 34.10 -34.77 -19.19
CA GLN A 10 32.71 -35.26 -19.17
C GLN A 10 31.97 -34.76 -17.93
N LYS A 11 32.64 -34.71 -16.77
CA LYS A 11 32.06 -34.15 -15.54
C LYS A 11 31.77 -32.66 -15.70
N TRP A 12 32.69 -31.90 -16.30
CA TRP A 12 32.49 -30.48 -16.57
C TRP A 12 31.31 -30.26 -17.54
N LEU A 13 31.26 -30.97 -18.66
CA LEU A 13 30.15 -30.85 -19.62
C LEU A 13 28.79 -31.20 -19.00
N LEU A 14 28.73 -32.21 -18.13
CA LEU A 14 27.50 -32.55 -17.41
C LEU A 14 27.07 -31.43 -16.46
N ASN A 15 28.02 -30.79 -15.78
CA ASN A 15 27.75 -29.65 -14.91
C ASN A 15 27.24 -28.44 -15.70
N GLU A 16 27.93 -28.05 -16.78
CA GLU A 16 27.52 -26.93 -17.62
C GLU A 16 26.14 -27.15 -18.22
N ARG A 17 25.85 -28.37 -18.70
CA ARG A 17 24.52 -28.70 -19.20
C ARG A 17 23.46 -28.53 -18.10
N ALA A 18 23.73 -28.98 -16.88
CA ALA A 18 22.80 -28.84 -15.76
C ALA A 18 22.56 -27.36 -15.39
N VAL A 19 23.62 -26.54 -15.40
CA VAL A 19 23.51 -25.08 -15.15
C VAL A 19 22.62 -24.43 -16.20
N VAL A 20 22.89 -24.66 -17.49
CA VAL A 20 22.11 -24.08 -18.59
C VAL A 20 20.65 -24.55 -18.56
N THR A 21 20.40 -25.83 -18.24
CA THR A 21 19.02 -26.33 -18.06
C THR A 21 18.32 -25.64 -16.90
N GLY A 22 19.00 -25.39 -15.78
CA GLY A 22 18.42 -24.66 -14.64
C GLY A 22 18.08 -23.21 -14.97
N GLU A 23 18.97 -22.51 -15.70
CA GLU A 23 18.71 -21.15 -16.17
C GLU A 23 17.51 -21.08 -17.12
N LEU A 24 17.41 -22.05 -18.04
CA LEU A 24 16.26 -22.13 -18.96
C LEU A 24 14.95 -22.34 -18.20
N GLN A 25 14.93 -23.27 -17.22
CA GLN A 25 13.73 -23.52 -16.41
C GLN A 25 13.31 -22.26 -15.64
N ALA A 26 14.25 -21.51 -15.05
CA ALA A 26 13.93 -20.29 -14.33
C ALA A 26 13.31 -19.21 -15.25
N LEU A 27 13.77 -19.12 -16.50
CA LEU A 27 13.18 -18.21 -17.48
C LEU A 27 11.79 -18.66 -17.92
N GLU A 28 11.57 -19.97 -18.10
CA GLU A 28 10.25 -20.52 -18.42
C GLU A 28 9.24 -20.27 -17.30
N ASP A 29 9.64 -20.43 -16.04
CA ASP A 29 8.81 -20.16 -14.88
C ASP A 29 8.44 -18.67 -14.79
N GLU A 30 9.41 -17.78 -15.02
CA GLU A 30 9.19 -16.34 -15.05
C GLU A 30 8.27 -15.93 -16.21
N LEU A 31 8.45 -16.53 -17.40
CA LEU A 31 7.56 -16.33 -18.54
C LEU A 31 6.13 -16.78 -18.22
N GLY A 32 5.98 -17.94 -17.58
CA GLY A 32 4.68 -18.44 -17.11
C GLY A 32 3.99 -17.46 -16.17
N ARG A 33 4.74 -16.91 -15.20
CA ARG A 33 4.24 -15.87 -14.27
C ARG A 33 3.80 -14.61 -15.01
N LEU A 34 4.59 -14.14 -15.96
CA LEU A 34 4.28 -12.94 -16.75
C LEU A 34 3.06 -13.15 -17.65
N LEU A 35 2.91 -14.33 -18.27
CA LEU A 35 1.75 -14.69 -19.07
C LEU A 35 0.48 -14.75 -18.22
N ALA A 36 0.53 -15.34 -17.03
CA ALA A 36 -0.59 -15.35 -16.09
C ALA A 36 -0.97 -13.92 -15.67
N ARG A 37 0.03 -13.06 -15.39
CA ARG A 37 -0.22 -11.65 -15.05
C ARG A 37 -0.84 -10.89 -16.21
N LYS A 38 -0.36 -11.11 -17.44
CA LYS A 38 -0.93 -10.52 -18.65
C LYS A 38 -2.39 -10.92 -18.83
N ALA A 39 -2.71 -12.21 -18.70
CA ALA A 39 -4.08 -12.70 -18.81
C ALA A 39 -5.02 -12.05 -17.78
N HIS A 40 -4.57 -11.93 -16.53
CA HIS A 40 -5.31 -11.22 -15.50
C HIS A 40 -5.58 -9.74 -15.85
N LEU A 41 -4.56 -9.02 -16.33
CA LEU A 41 -4.71 -7.61 -16.70
C LEU A 41 -5.62 -7.41 -17.91
N VAL A 42 -5.58 -8.31 -18.89
CA VAL A 42 -6.51 -8.31 -20.03
C VAL A 42 -7.96 -8.47 -19.56
N ASN A 43 -8.21 -9.43 -18.66
CA ASN A 43 -9.56 -9.64 -18.10
C ASN A 43 -10.04 -8.42 -17.31
N LEU A 44 -9.14 -7.79 -16.53
CA LEU A 44 -9.47 -6.60 -15.75
C LEU A 44 -9.76 -5.40 -16.66
N LEU A 45 -9.01 -5.24 -17.76
CA LEU A 45 -9.27 -4.19 -18.74
C LEU A 45 -10.64 -4.38 -19.40
N ALA A 46 -10.97 -5.59 -19.85
CA ALA A 46 -12.28 -5.89 -20.45
C ALA A 46 -13.44 -5.62 -19.46
N ALA A 47 -13.25 -5.94 -18.18
CA ALA A 47 -14.23 -5.62 -17.14
C ALA A 47 -14.41 -4.11 -16.96
N LEU A 48 -13.33 -3.34 -16.96
CA LEU A 48 -13.39 -1.87 -16.87
C LEU A 48 -14.07 -1.25 -18.09
N GLU A 49 -13.77 -1.74 -19.30
CA GLU A 49 -14.41 -1.30 -20.54
C GLU A 49 -15.92 -1.57 -20.52
N ASN A 50 -16.33 -2.73 -20.01
CA ASN A 50 -17.75 -3.06 -19.84
C ASN A 50 -18.45 -2.11 -18.85
N VAL A 51 -17.85 -1.85 -17.69
CA VAL A 51 -18.42 -0.88 -16.73
C VAL A 51 -18.47 0.53 -17.32
N TYR A 52 -17.42 0.92 -18.04
CA TYR A 52 -17.33 2.24 -18.66
C TYR A 52 -18.44 2.46 -19.68
N SER A 53 -18.73 1.47 -20.54
CA SER A 53 -19.79 1.58 -21.56
C SER A 53 -21.18 1.73 -20.94
N GLN A 54 -21.42 1.15 -19.76
CA GLN A 54 -22.68 1.29 -19.02
C GLN A 54 -22.81 2.67 -18.35
N VAL A 55 -21.72 3.23 -17.82
CA VAL A 55 -21.73 4.51 -17.09
C VAL A 55 -21.67 5.71 -18.04
N ALA A 56 -21.01 5.57 -19.19
CA ALA A 56 -20.75 6.65 -20.13
C ALA A 56 -21.05 6.24 -21.60
N PRO A 57 -22.28 5.84 -21.93
CA PRO A 57 -22.62 5.27 -23.25
C PRO A 57 -22.48 6.25 -24.41
N ALA A 58 -22.50 7.56 -24.14
CA ALA A 58 -22.39 8.61 -25.14
C ALA A 58 -20.96 9.11 -25.39
N VAL A 59 -19.96 8.58 -24.67
CA VAL A 59 -18.57 8.99 -24.89
C VAL A 59 -18.00 8.19 -26.06
N PRO A 60 -17.56 8.86 -27.14
CA PRO A 60 -16.96 8.18 -28.28
C PRO A 60 -15.70 7.43 -27.85
N GLU A 61 -15.45 6.28 -28.48
CA GLU A 61 -14.29 5.44 -28.22
C GLU A 61 -13.01 6.23 -28.52
N ALA A 62 -12.37 6.74 -27.47
CA ALA A 62 -11.14 7.50 -27.56
C ALA A 62 -9.94 6.55 -27.50
N PRO A 63 -8.83 6.84 -28.21
CA PRO A 63 -7.61 6.06 -28.09
C PRO A 63 -7.12 6.07 -26.63
N VAL A 64 -7.00 4.88 -26.05
CA VAL A 64 -6.45 4.72 -24.70
C VAL A 64 -4.95 5.02 -24.75
N LEU A 65 -4.56 6.16 -24.19
CA LEU A 65 -3.14 6.47 -23.98
C LEU A 65 -2.62 5.61 -22.82
N ALA A 66 -1.56 4.84 -23.07
CA ALA A 66 -0.89 4.08 -22.02
C ALA A 66 -0.23 5.04 -21.02
N VAL A 67 -0.80 5.15 -19.82
CA VAL A 67 -0.25 5.93 -18.71
C VAL A 67 0.39 5.00 -17.69
N HIS A 68 1.56 5.38 -17.19
CA HIS A 68 2.19 4.68 -16.07
C HIS A 68 1.40 4.93 -14.78
N GLY A 69 0.84 3.88 -14.21
CA GLY A 69 0.18 3.94 -12.92
C GLY A 69 1.16 4.39 -11.82
N HIS A 70 0.74 5.31 -10.96
CA HIS A 70 1.59 5.81 -9.88
C HIS A 70 1.75 4.74 -8.78
N THR A 71 2.85 4.00 -8.81
CA THR A 71 3.16 2.88 -7.89
C THR A 71 3.91 3.30 -6.63
N ARG A 72 4.17 4.60 -6.44
CA ARG A 72 5.01 5.12 -5.35
C ARG A 72 4.64 4.63 -3.94
N TYR A 73 3.38 4.25 -3.73
CA TYR A 73 2.87 3.73 -2.46
C TYR A 73 2.27 2.31 -2.60
N GLY A 74 2.62 1.58 -3.68
CA GLY A 74 2.02 0.29 -4.03
C GLY A 74 0.65 0.36 -4.74
N GLY A 75 0.21 1.56 -5.13
CA GLY A 75 -1.04 1.78 -5.88
C GLY A 75 -1.89 2.95 -5.38
N ARG A 76 -3.00 3.23 -6.09
CA ARG A 76 -3.96 4.27 -5.71
C ARG A 76 -4.63 3.91 -4.39
N GLY A 77 -4.72 4.88 -3.48
CA GLY A 77 -5.40 4.72 -2.19
C GLY A 77 -4.55 4.07 -1.08
N ASN A 78 -3.37 3.53 -1.39
CA ASN A 78 -2.54 2.91 -0.35
C ASN A 78 -1.99 3.93 0.65
N CYS A 79 -1.68 5.14 0.22
CA CYS A 79 -1.24 6.21 1.13
C CYS A 79 -2.29 6.49 2.21
N ILE A 80 -3.57 6.64 1.85
CA ILE A 80 -4.64 6.86 2.84
C ILE A 80 -4.90 5.64 3.72
N LYS A 81 -4.87 4.42 3.15
CA LYS A 81 -5.00 3.18 3.94
C LYS A 81 -3.89 3.06 4.99
N TRP A 82 -2.66 3.39 4.61
CA TRP A 82 -1.51 3.39 5.51
C TRP A 82 -1.62 4.48 6.58
N VAL A 83 -1.95 5.73 6.21
CA VAL A 83 -2.15 6.82 7.19
C VAL A 83 -3.22 6.43 8.21
N ARG A 84 -4.34 5.85 7.76
CA ARG A 84 -5.40 5.33 8.64
C ARG A 84 -4.84 4.33 9.66
N LYS A 85 -4.13 3.30 9.17
CA LYS A 85 -3.54 2.27 10.01
C LYS A 85 -2.59 2.87 11.06
N VAL A 86 -1.69 3.76 10.63
CA VAL A 86 -0.72 4.40 11.54
C VAL A 86 -1.41 5.24 12.61
N LEU A 87 -2.46 6.00 12.26
CA LEU A 87 -3.22 6.77 13.25
C LEU A 87 -3.97 5.86 14.23
N GLN A 88 -4.55 4.75 13.76
CA GLN A 88 -5.21 3.76 14.60
C GLN A 88 -4.24 3.13 15.61
N GLU A 89 -3.05 2.71 15.14
CA GLU A 89 -2.02 2.10 15.99
C GLU A 89 -1.41 3.09 16.98
N ALA A 90 -1.35 4.38 16.62
CA ALA A 90 -0.85 5.43 17.50
C ALA A 90 -1.87 5.89 18.56
N TYR A 91 -3.16 5.59 18.39
CA TYR A 91 -4.19 6.00 19.35
C TYR A 91 -3.89 5.45 20.75
N PRO A 92 -3.97 6.27 21.83
CA PRO A 92 -4.58 7.61 21.92
C PRO A 92 -3.65 8.79 21.61
N ALA A 93 -2.40 8.55 21.22
CA ALA A 93 -1.45 9.61 20.90
C ALA A 93 -1.78 10.30 19.56
N ALA A 94 -1.28 11.52 19.41
CA ALA A 94 -1.40 12.30 18.19
C ALA A 94 -0.05 12.37 17.47
N LEU A 95 -0.08 12.34 16.14
CA LEU A 95 1.10 12.39 15.30
C LEU A 95 1.14 13.69 14.49
N ASP A 96 2.32 14.30 14.44
CA ASP A 96 2.52 15.43 13.55
C ASP A 96 2.82 14.99 12.11
N THR A 97 2.64 15.92 11.17
CA THR A 97 2.83 15.65 9.74
C THR A 97 4.29 15.35 9.37
N ALA A 98 5.26 15.81 10.16
CA ALA A 98 6.68 15.52 9.93
C ALA A 98 7.03 14.09 10.37
N ALA A 99 6.53 13.64 11.52
CA ALA A 99 6.62 12.26 11.99
C ALA A 99 5.97 11.29 11.00
N LEU A 100 4.76 11.62 10.50
CA LEU A 100 4.12 10.85 9.43
C LEU A 100 4.93 10.84 8.12
N THR A 101 5.71 11.88 7.85
CA THR A 101 6.57 11.91 6.65
C THR A 101 7.71 10.91 6.76
N LEU A 102 8.40 10.89 7.91
CA LEU A 102 9.51 9.97 8.16
C LEU A 102 9.03 8.52 8.18
N ALA A 103 7.91 8.25 8.87
CA ALA A 103 7.31 6.92 8.90
C ALA A 103 6.88 6.45 7.50
N ALA A 104 6.43 7.36 6.62
CA ALA A 104 6.08 7.02 5.25
C ALA A 104 7.32 6.73 4.38
N GLU A 105 8.44 7.45 4.61
CA GLU A 105 9.70 7.18 3.92
C GLU A 105 10.18 5.76 4.21
N GLU A 106 10.10 5.32 5.45
CA GLU A 106 10.43 3.95 5.85
C GLU A 106 9.42 2.93 5.29
N ALA A 107 8.12 3.13 5.52
CA ALA A 107 7.10 2.16 5.15
C ALA A 107 6.96 1.92 3.64
N PHE A 108 7.25 2.94 2.82
CA PHE A 108 7.16 2.84 1.36
C PHE A 108 8.52 2.84 0.66
N GLY A 109 9.63 2.86 1.40
CA GLY A 109 10.98 2.95 0.83
C GLY A 109 11.19 4.22 -0.01
N LEU A 110 10.64 5.37 0.43
CA LEU A 110 10.77 6.63 -0.31
C LEU A 110 12.09 7.31 0.03
N VAL A 111 12.83 7.69 -1.01
CA VAL A 111 14.01 8.53 -0.86
C VAL A 111 13.66 9.97 -1.24
N HIS A 112 13.53 10.85 -0.25
CA HIS A 112 13.45 12.29 -0.47
C HIS A 112 14.79 12.94 -0.10
N ALA A 113 15.65 13.12 -1.10
CA ALA A 113 16.97 13.72 -0.94
C ALA A 113 16.93 15.19 -0.50
N THR A 114 15.86 15.93 -0.80
CA THR A 114 15.77 17.37 -0.49
C THR A 114 14.55 17.75 0.36
N PRO A 115 14.63 18.84 1.16
CA PRO A 115 13.47 19.38 1.87
C PRO A 115 12.29 19.73 0.96
N ALA A 116 12.58 20.18 -0.28
CA ALA A 116 11.56 20.49 -1.27
C ALA A 116 10.79 19.24 -1.72
N GLN A 117 11.48 18.11 -1.88
CA GLN A 117 10.84 16.82 -2.20
C GLN A 117 9.92 16.35 -1.06
N ARG A 118 10.38 16.42 0.19
CA ARG A 118 9.54 16.14 1.37
C ARG A 118 8.33 17.08 1.44
N GLY A 119 8.52 18.36 1.11
CA GLY A 119 7.44 19.35 1.03
C GLY A 119 6.38 18.97 -0.01
N LYS A 120 6.78 18.58 -1.23
CA LYS A 120 5.86 18.10 -2.27
C LYS A 120 5.08 16.86 -1.82
N PHE A 121 5.76 15.90 -1.18
CA PHE A 121 5.11 14.71 -0.65
C PHE A 121 4.07 15.03 0.42
N ARG A 122 4.42 15.87 1.42
CA ARG A 122 3.47 16.32 2.45
C ARG A 122 2.26 17.01 1.85
N ASN A 123 2.47 17.91 0.90
CA ASN A 123 1.40 18.74 0.34
C ASN A 123 0.46 17.95 -0.56
N ASN A 124 0.99 17.04 -1.37
CA ASN A 124 0.21 16.38 -2.43
C ASN A 124 -0.33 15.01 -2.01
N SER A 125 0.34 14.33 -1.08
CA SER A 125 -0.02 12.96 -0.67
C SER A 125 -0.56 12.93 0.76
N LEU A 126 0.28 13.25 1.76
CA LEU A 126 -0.15 13.12 3.16
C LEU A 126 -1.28 14.08 3.53
N ARG A 127 -1.20 15.35 3.15
CA ARG A 127 -2.26 16.33 3.44
C ARG A 127 -3.57 15.94 2.78
N THR A 128 -3.54 15.44 1.55
CA THR A 128 -4.73 14.96 0.85
C THR A 128 -5.35 13.79 1.60
N ALA A 129 -4.55 12.78 1.97
CA ALA A 129 -5.03 11.63 2.75
C ALA A 129 -5.64 12.04 4.10
N LEU A 130 -4.93 12.89 4.87
CA LEU A 130 -5.39 13.37 6.18
C LEU A 130 -6.67 14.20 6.08
N ARG A 131 -6.81 15.03 5.05
CA ARG A 131 -8.05 15.78 4.79
C ARG A 131 -9.21 14.87 4.44
N THR A 132 -8.97 13.79 3.70
CA THR A 132 -10.01 12.80 3.41
C THR A 132 -10.45 12.08 4.68
N LEU A 133 -9.52 11.64 5.54
CA LEU A 133 -9.86 11.00 6.83
C LEU A 133 -10.62 11.96 7.76
N LEU A 134 -10.21 13.23 7.79
CA LEU A 134 -10.93 14.27 8.52
C LEU A 134 -12.36 14.44 8.01
N ALA A 135 -12.55 14.50 6.68
CA ALA A 135 -13.87 14.61 6.07
C ALA A 135 -14.74 13.36 6.31
N GLN A 136 -14.13 12.20 6.55
CA GLN A 136 -14.79 10.94 6.90
C GLN A 136 -15.10 10.81 8.40
N GLY A 137 -14.66 11.78 9.24
CA GLY A 137 -14.82 11.69 10.69
C GLY A 137 -13.90 10.67 11.37
N GLU A 138 -12.94 10.12 10.65
CA GLU A 138 -12.03 9.08 11.14
C GLU A 138 -10.78 9.65 11.84
N ALA A 139 -10.45 10.91 11.58
CA ALA A 139 -9.33 11.59 12.21
C ALA A 139 -9.71 13.01 12.61
N GLU A 140 -9.17 13.48 13.71
CA GLU A 140 -9.33 14.85 14.18
C GLU A 140 -8.00 15.61 14.11
N ARG A 141 -8.11 16.93 14.03
CA ARG A 141 -6.99 17.85 13.89
C ARG A 141 -6.82 18.62 15.19
N LEU A 142 -5.68 18.45 15.86
CA LEU A 142 -5.43 19.00 17.20
C LEU A 142 -4.64 20.32 17.21
N HIS A 143 -4.30 20.88 16.05
CA HIS A 143 -3.63 22.18 15.94
C HIS A 143 -4.56 23.29 15.48
N ASP A 144 -4.50 24.43 16.16
CA ASP A 144 -5.19 25.64 15.75
C ASP A 144 -4.46 26.32 14.58
N TYR A 145 -5.18 26.51 13.47
CA TYR A 145 -4.69 27.22 12.30
C TYR A 145 -4.73 28.75 12.48
N LYS A 146 -5.59 29.26 13.37
CA LYS A 146 -5.76 30.70 13.59
C LYS A 146 -4.66 31.30 14.46
N GLY A 147 -4.08 30.53 15.39
CA GLY A 147 -3.06 31.02 16.32
C GLY A 147 -1.64 31.11 15.76
N VAL A 148 -1.21 30.19 14.88
CA VAL A 148 0.18 30.16 14.37
C VAL A 148 0.25 29.58 12.93
N PRO A 149 0.48 30.41 11.89
CA PRO A 149 0.43 30.01 10.48
C PRO A 149 1.45 28.95 10.00
N HIS A 150 2.35 28.45 10.87
CA HIS A 150 3.46 27.57 10.48
C HIS A 150 3.63 26.33 11.37
N ARG A 151 2.70 26.05 12.28
CA ARG A 151 2.80 24.86 13.13
C ARG A 151 2.53 23.60 12.31
N ALA A 152 3.39 22.59 12.46
CA ALA A 152 3.19 21.28 11.82
C ALA A 152 1.84 20.72 12.23
N GLY A 153 1.11 20.13 11.28
CA GLY A 153 -0.23 19.67 11.57
C GLY A 153 -0.23 18.42 12.42
N VAL A 154 -1.01 18.44 13.52
CA VAL A 154 -1.11 17.35 14.50
C VAL A 154 -2.46 16.67 14.35
N TRP A 155 -2.42 15.34 14.22
CA TRP A 155 -3.57 14.52 13.85
C TRP A 155 -3.72 13.36 14.82
N ARG A 156 -4.96 13.06 15.19
CA ARG A 156 -5.29 11.93 16.07
C ARG A 156 -6.41 11.12 15.46
N TRP A 157 -6.38 9.80 15.67
CA TRP A 157 -7.48 8.92 15.30
C TRP A 157 -8.72 9.19 16.15
N VAL A 158 -9.89 9.16 15.53
CA VAL A 158 -11.19 9.19 16.21
C VAL A 158 -11.71 7.75 16.25
N PRO A 159 -11.74 7.09 17.43
CA PRO A 159 -12.32 5.77 17.52
C PRO A 159 -13.80 5.84 17.13
N PRO A 160 -14.32 4.83 16.40
CA PRO A 160 -15.74 4.78 16.12
C PRO A 160 -16.51 4.81 17.45
N GLU A 161 -17.64 5.50 17.47
CA GLU A 161 -18.54 5.43 18.63
C GLU A 161 -18.87 3.94 18.87
N PRO A 162 -18.68 3.44 20.10
CA PRO A 162 -19.02 2.05 20.39
C PRO A 162 -20.49 1.83 20.09
N ALA A 163 -20.81 0.76 19.38
CA ALA A 163 -22.20 0.43 19.14
C ALA A 163 -22.88 0.20 20.50
N TYR A 164 -24.18 0.47 20.60
CA TYR A 164 -24.92 0.24 21.84
C TYR A 164 -24.70 -1.17 22.42
N ALA A 165 -24.57 -2.18 21.55
CA ALA A 165 -24.26 -3.55 21.93
C ALA A 165 -22.89 -3.70 22.63
N ASP A 166 -21.87 -2.97 22.18
CA ASP A 166 -20.53 -2.99 22.78
C ASP A 166 -20.56 -2.32 24.17
N VAL A 167 -21.33 -1.24 24.33
CA VAL A 167 -21.53 -0.57 25.62
C VAL A 167 -22.27 -1.49 26.61
N VAL A 168 -23.29 -2.23 26.14
CA VAL A 168 -24.01 -3.21 26.96
C VAL A 168 -23.08 -4.35 27.40
N ALA A 169 -22.33 -4.93 26.47
CA ALA A 169 -21.38 -6.02 26.78
C ALA A 169 -20.30 -5.56 27.78
N GLN A 170 -19.81 -4.32 27.65
CA GLN A 170 -18.81 -3.75 28.54
C GLN A 170 -19.39 -3.44 29.93
N ALA A 171 -20.66 -3.04 30.02
CA ALA A 171 -21.37 -2.84 31.28
C ALA A 171 -21.69 -4.16 31.99
N GLU A 172 -22.02 -5.22 31.25
CA GLU A 172 -22.23 -6.57 31.78
C GLU A 172 -20.93 -7.17 32.31
N HIS A 173 -19.84 -7.09 31.55
CA HIS A 173 -18.51 -7.53 31.99
C HIS A 173 -18.03 -6.76 33.23
N ALA A 174 -18.28 -5.46 33.31
CA ALA A 174 -17.94 -4.65 34.47
C ALA A 174 -18.78 -5.00 35.71
N ARG A 175 -20.03 -5.46 35.54
CA ARG A 175 -20.89 -5.95 36.64
C ARG A 175 -20.45 -7.31 37.16
N GLU A 176 -20.03 -8.21 36.26
CA GLU A 176 -19.54 -9.55 36.64
C GLU A 176 -18.18 -9.50 37.36
N HIS A 177 -17.38 -8.47 37.09
CA HIS A 177 -16.03 -8.30 37.63
C HIS A 177 -15.93 -7.15 38.65
N ALA A 178 -17.06 -6.55 39.03
CA ALA A 178 -17.13 -5.67 40.20
C ALA A 178 -16.94 -6.52 41.45
N TRP A 179 -15.72 -6.53 41.98
CA TRP A 179 -15.39 -7.27 43.21
C TRP A 179 -16.18 -6.70 44.41
N PRO A 180 -16.65 -7.55 45.35
CA PRO A 180 -17.60 -7.23 46.42
C PRO A 180 -17.24 -6.05 47.33
#